data_AF-A0A849CBH2-F1
#
_entry.id   AF-A0A849CBH2-F1
#
_cell.length_a   1.000
_cell.length_b   1.000
_cell.length_c   1.000
_cell.angle_alpha   90.00
_cell.angle_beta   90.00
_cell.angle_gamma   90.00
#
_symmetry.space_group_name_H-M   'P 1'
#
loop_
_entity.id
_entity.type
_entity.pdbx_description
1 polymer ?
#
loop_
_entity_poly.entity_id
_entity_poly.type
_entity_poly.pdbx_seq_one_letter_code
_entity_poly.pdbx_strand_id
1 'polypeptide(L)'
;MTRVRAVPSLASGVTVRRRTALEALRVGIPGVKPWTCPNLSQLHVSPAAATRLAETVACQTVCLSRTRRWHAHSVREVRRVVEAHEAITGYLRGRREASGLSRAELARKAGVSEGLIQKLEQGTRPPTSTTLGALFDALEVPAVYREYAATVLQPELTPTIDCDDAPNQAELDFLNSLPHPACYQTLPGLDVIAANAAYRRAFPGLEPGTNVIAWMLLNPVARVVIDDWEREAHLQVHAFRHMAPGVTAPHRIEEITRLCARSPDWQRLWSTDIPPADIPRRPVRIRPAEGGDWTTMYVQLLRCELPRRDWWVYSMVPIGDSAD
;
A
#
# COMPACT_ATOMS: atom_id res chain seq x y z
N MET A 1 31.24 -64.20 -7.67
CA MET A 1 30.42 -63.75 -8.81
C MET A 1 29.20 -63.01 -8.28
N THR A 2 29.20 -61.67 -8.28
CA THR A 2 27.97 -60.86 -8.42
C THR A 2 28.37 -59.48 -8.96
N ARG A 3 27.85 -59.12 -10.14
CA ARG A 3 27.92 -57.78 -10.73
C ARG A 3 26.77 -56.93 -10.20
N VAL A 4 26.97 -55.61 -10.05
CA VAL A 4 25.88 -54.62 -10.11
C VAL A 4 26.29 -53.48 -11.05
N ARG A 5 25.32 -53.06 -11.88
CA ARG A 5 25.41 -52.22 -13.08
C ARG A 5 25.62 -50.72 -12.78
N ALA A 6 26.26 -50.03 -13.73
CA ALA A 6 26.26 -48.57 -13.86
C ALA A 6 25.09 -48.07 -14.75
N VAL A 7 24.58 -46.86 -14.46
CA VAL A 7 23.55 -46.11 -15.24
C VAL A 7 24.15 -44.77 -15.73
N PRO A 8 23.83 -44.24 -16.94
CA PRO A 8 24.56 -43.13 -17.56
C PRO A 8 23.86 -41.74 -17.57
N SER A 9 24.72 -40.69 -17.61
CA SER A 9 24.65 -39.36 -18.29
C SER A 9 23.53 -38.33 -17.97
N LEU A 10 23.95 -37.14 -17.49
CA LEU A 10 23.16 -35.90 -17.26
C LEU A 10 23.77 -34.66 -17.98
N ALA A 11 24.15 -34.78 -19.26
CA ALA A 11 24.91 -33.73 -19.95
C ALA A 11 24.09 -32.67 -20.74
N SER A 12 22.75 -32.74 -20.80
CA SER A 12 21.97 -31.97 -21.79
C SER A 12 21.40 -30.61 -21.32
N GLY A 13 21.42 -30.30 -20.02
CA GLY A 13 20.65 -29.16 -19.45
C GLY A 13 21.41 -27.83 -19.28
N VAL A 14 22.73 -27.80 -19.46
CA VAL A 14 23.58 -26.66 -19.02
C VAL A 14 23.77 -25.61 -20.12
N THR A 15 23.65 -25.98 -21.40
CA THR A 15 24.08 -25.11 -22.51
C THR A 15 23.08 -23.99 -22.84
N VAL A 16 21.78 -24.19 -22.59
CA VAL A 16 20.73 -23.21 -22.92
C VAL A 16 20.73 -21.98 -22.00
N ARG A 17 21.14 -22.14 -20.73
CA ARG A 17 21.13 -21.05 -19.72
C ARG A 17 22.30 -20.06 -19.82
N ARG A 18 23.35 -20.37 -20.59
CA ARG A 18 24.49 -19.44 -20.78
C ARG A 18 24.16 -18.26 -21.70
N ARG A 19 23.25 -18.43 -22.65
CA ARG A 19 22.93 -17.38 -23.64
C ARG A 19 22.13 -16.23 -23.04
N THR A 20 21.14 -16.54 -22.21
CA THR A 20 20.24 -15.56 -21.56
C THR A 20 20.94 -14.72 -20.50
N ALA A 21 21.95 -15.27 -19.81
CA ALA A 21 22.72 -14.56 -18.79
C ALA A 21 23.67 -13.49 -19.38
N LEU A 22 24.19 -13.71 -20.59
CA LEU A 22 25.02 -12.74 -21.30
C LEU A 22 24.21 -11.59 -21.91
N GLU A 23 22.93 -11.83 -22.25
CA GLU A 23 22.02 -10.78 -22.72
C GLU A 23 21.56 -9.84 -21.59
N ALA A 24 21.34 -10.36 -20.37
CA ALA A 24 20.99 -9.55 -19.20
C ALA A 24 22.14 -8.61 -18.75
N LEU A 25 23.41 -9.00 -18.97
CA LEU A 25 24.58 -8.18 -18.68
C LEU A 25 24.79 -7.03 -19.69
N ARG A 26 24.14 -7.05 -20.85
CA ARG A 26 24.22 -5.98 -21.87
C ARG A 26 23.31 -4.79 -21.58
N VAL A 27 22.29 -4.96 -20.74
CA VAL A 27 21.37 -3.89 -20.37
C VAL A 27 21.94 -3.21 -19.12
N GLY A 28 22.85 -2.26 -19.30
CA GLY A 28 23.43 -1.49 -18.20
C GLY A 28 22.35 -0.69 -17.47
N ILE A 29 21.89 -1.18 -16.32
CA ILE A 29 20.94 -0.48 -15.43
C ILE A 29 21.76 0.45 -14.51
N PRO A 30 21.51 1.78 -14.51
CA PRO A 30 22.18 2.71 -13.60
C PRO A 30 21.89 2.34 -12.13
N GLY A 31 22.94 2.19 -11.32
CA GLY A 31 22.83 1.94 -9.87
C GLY A 31 23.04 0.48 -9.43
N VAL A 32 22.99 -0.50 -10.34
CA VAL A 32 23.24 -1.92 -10.02
C VAL A 32 24.68 -2.29 -10.39
N LYS A 33 25.59 -2.35 -9.41
CA LYS A 33 26.96 -2.84 -9.67
C LYS A 33 26.93 -4.37 -9.92
N PRO A 34 27.50 -4.86 -11.04
CA PRO A 34 27.61 -6.30 -11.26
C PRO A 34 28.46 -6.94 -10.16
N TRP A 35 27.98 -8.04 -9.59
CA TRP A 35 28.73 -8.79 -8.58
C TRP A 35 29.93 -9.50 -9.23
N THR A 36 31.14 -9.12 -8.84
CA THR A 36 32.38 -9.82 -9.19
C THR A 36 32.74 -10.80 -8.08
N CYS A 37 32.87 -12.08 -8.43
CA CYS A 37 33.30 -13.12 -7.47
C CYS A 37 34.78 -12.91 -7.10
N PRO A 38 35.13 -12.70 -5.81
CA PRO A 38 36.52 -12.49 -5.38
C PRO A 38 37.43 -13.70 -5.63
N ASN A 39 36.86 -14.91 -5.76
CA ASN A 39 37.61 -16.18 -5.90
C ASN A 39 37.82 -16.64 -7.35
N LEU A 40 37.22 -15.98 -8.34
CA LEU A 40 37.33 -16.39 -9.74
C LEU A 40 38.64 -15.91 -10.40
N SER A 41 39.34 -14.94 -9.81
CA SER A 41 40.60 -14.37 -10.32
C SER A 41 41.86 -15.15 -9.92
N GLN A 42 41.77 -16.17 -9.05
CA GLN A 42 42.94 -16.90 -8.52
C GLN A 42 43.06 -18.37 -8.96
N LEU A 43 42.22 -18.86 -9.87
CA LEU A 43 42.26 -20.26 -10.32
C LEU A 43 43.27 -20.45 -11.48
N HIS A 44 44.57 -20.44 -11.16
CA HIS A 44 45.58 -21.11 -12.01
C HIS A 44 45.61 -22.60 -11.67
N VAL A 45 45.25 -23.46 -12.64
CA VAL A 45 45.11 -24.91 -12.44
C VAL A 45 46.44 -25.61 -12.71
N SER A 46 46.95 -26.35 -11.70
CA SER A 46 48.03 -27.34 -11.84
C SER A 46 47.47 -28.75 -11.52
N PRO A 47 47.90 -29.81 -12.23
CA PRO A 47 47.20 -31.09 -12.30
C PRO A 47 47.58 -32.06 -11.16
N ALA A 48 47.23 -31.73 -9.92
CA ALA A 48 47.32 -32.69 -8.81
C ALA A 48 46.15 -32.56 -7.81
N ALA A 49 45.55 -33.73 -7.56
CA ALA A 49 44.68 -34.11 -6.45
C ALA A 49 43.17 -33.87 -6.60
N ALA A 50 42.45 -34.99 -6.74
CA ALA A 50 41.00 -35.15 -6.69
C ALA A 50 40.34 -34.61 -5.40
N THR A 51 41.12 -34.27 -4.36
CA THR A 51 40.65 -33.59 -3.15
C THR A 51 40.24 -32.14 -3.42
N ARG A 52 40.83 -31.48 -4.45
CA ARG A 52 40.45 -30.11 -4.85
C ARG A 52 39.14 -30.04 -5.63
N LEU A 53 38.63 -31.15 -6.18
CA LEU A 53 37.34 -31.17 -6.86
C LEU A 53 36.18 -30.97 -5.88
N ALA A 54 36.25 -31.52 -4.66
CA ALA A 54 35.22 -31.31 -3.64
C ALA A 54 35.18 -29.85 -3.16
N GLU A 55 36.35 -29.22 -2.95
CA GLU A 55 36.45 -27.81 -2.57
C GLU A 55 36.07 -26.87 -3.72
N THR A 56 36.39 -27.22 -4.97
CA THR A 56 35.99 -26.46 -6.16
C THR A 56 34.49 -26.57 -6.43
N VAL A 57 33.90 -27.77 -6.25
CA VAL A 57 32.44 -27.98 -6.34
C VAL A 57 31.72 -27.33 -5.16
N ALA A 58 32.28 -27.34 -3.95
CA ALA A 58 31.74 -26.60 -2.81
C ALA A 58 31.81 -25.09 -3.03
N CYS A 59 32.92 -24.56 -3.53
CA CYS A 59 33.08 -23.15 -3.88
C CYS A 59 32.13 -22.75 -5.03
N GLN A 60 31.97 -23.58 -6.05
CA GLN A 60 30.99 -23.38 -7.12
C GLN A 60 29.56 -23.49 -6.62
N THR A 61 29.24 -24.38 -5.68
CA THR A 61 27.88 -24.54 -5.12
C THR A 61 27.53 -23.40 -4.17
N VAL A 62 28.49 -22.93 -3.36
CA VAL A 62 28.37 -21.76 -2.49
C VAL A 62 28.27 -20.49 -3.34
N CYS A 63 29.08 -20.35 -4.38
CA CYS A 63 29.02 -19.25 -5.32
C CYS A 63 27.70 -19.27 -6.11
N LEU A 64 27.30 -20.40 -6.71
CA LEU A 64 26.02 -20.56 -7.41
C LEU A 64 24.83 -20.35 -6.47
N SER A 65 24.89 -20.77 -5.20
CA SER A 65 23.81 -20.52 -4.24
C SER A 65 23.78 -19.07 -3.75
N ARG A 66 24.92 -18.39 -3.63
CA ARG A 66 24.99 -16.95 -3.35
C ARG A 66 24.52 -16.14 -4.55
N THR A 67 24.91 -16.52 -5.77
CA THR A 67 24.45 -15.91 -7.01
C THR A 67 22.97 -16.18 -7.23
N ARG A 68 22.45 -17.37 -6.95
CA ARG A 68 21.00 -17.66 -6.98
C ARG A 68 20.24 -16.89 -5.91
N ARG A 69 20.76 -16.77 -4.70
CA ARG A 69 20.17 -15.94 -3.64
C ARG A 69 20.19 -14.45 -3.99
N TRP A 70 21.30 -13.97 -4.54
CA TRP A 70 21.43 -12.60 -5.03
C TRP A 70 20.48 -12.35 -6.20
N HIS A 71 20.40 -13.24 -7.21
CA HIS A 71 19.43 -13.12 -8.29
C HIS A 71 17.99 -13.19 -7.76
N ALA A 72 17.66 -14.10 -6.84
CA ALA A 72 16.32 -14.19 -6.27
C ALA A 72 15.97 -13.01 -5.35
N HIS A 73 16.97 -12.38 -4.72
CA HIS A 73 16.81 -11.13 -3.97
C HIS A 73 16.62 -9.97 -4.94
N SER A 74 17.52 -9.78 -5.91
CA SER A 74 17.45 -8.72 -6.92
C SER A 74 16.18 -8.81 -7.78
N VAL A 75 15.73 -10.01 -8.15
CA VAL A 75 14.46 -10.21 -8.86
C VAL A 75 13.26 -9.86 -7.97
N ARG A 76 13.31 -10.14 -6.66
CA ARG A 76 12.27 -9.70 -5.71
C ARG A 76 12.29 -8.19 -5.50
N GLU A 77 13.46 -7.59 -5.39
CA GLU A 77 13.65 -6.15 -5.22
C GLU A 77 13.14 -5.38 -6.45
N VAL A 78 13.55 -5.82 -7.64
CA VAL A 78 13.09 -5.24 -8.92
C VAL A 78 11.58 -5.40 -9.07
N ARG A 79 11.03 -6.56 -8.70
CA ARG A 79 9.57 -6.79 -8.71
C ARG A 79 8.83 -5.82 -7.77
N ARG A 80 9.35 -5.58 -6.57
CA ARG A 80 8.76 -4.64 -5.59
C ARG A 80 8.75 -3.20 -6.10
N VAL A 81 9.84 -2.75 -6.69
CA VAL A 81 9.94 -1.40 -7.29
C VAL A 81 8.96 -1.23 -8.44
N VAL A 82 8.78 -2.27 -9.26
CA VAL A 82 7.80 -2.28 -10.36
C VAL A 82 6.36 -2.25 -9.81
N GLU A 83 6.03 -3.09 -8.83
CA GLU A 83 4.71 -3.14 -8.19
C GLU A 83 4.36 -1.79 -7.51
N ALA A 84 5.34 -1.13 -6.88
CA ALA A 84 5.17 0.16 -6.25
C ALA A 84 5.03 1.33 -7.26
N HIS A 85 5.76 1.27 -8.37
CA HIS A 85 5.57 2.20 -9.48
C HIS A 85 4.22 2.03 -10.17
N GLU A 86 3.73 0.81 -10.30
CA GLU A 86 2.39 0.53 -10.83
C GLU A 86 1.31 1.03 -9.86
N ALA A 87 1.49 0.85 -8.55
CA ALA A 87 0.61 1.39 -7.52
C ALA A 87 0.50 2.93 -7.60
N ILE A 88 1.62 3.65 -7.64
CA ILE A 88 1.61 5.11 -7.66
C ILE A 88 1.11 5.70 -8.99
N THR A 89 1.44 5.07 -10.11
CA THR A 89 0.97 5.51 -11.43
C THR A 89 -0.51 5.18 -11.62
N GLY A 90 -0.98 4.06 -11.07
CA GLY A 90 -2.40 3.72 -10.95
C GLY A 90 -3.15 4.73 -10.08
N TYR A 91 -2.59 5.12 -8.93
CA TYR A 91 -3.13 6.17 -8.05
C TYR A 91 -3.24 7.52 -8.80
N LEU A 92 -2.16 7.98 -9.43
CA LEU A 92 -2.13 9.23 -10.18
C LEU A 92 -3.14 9.24 -11.34
N ARG A 93 -3.25 8.13 -12.07
CA ARG A 93 -4.25 7.94 -13.13
C ARG A 93 -5.66 8.02 -12.57
N GLY A 94 -5.95 7.27 -11.50
CA GLY A 94 -7.26 7.24 -10.85
C GLY A 94 -7.68 8.62 -10.35
N ARG A 95 -6.76 9.38 -9.72
CA ARG A 95 -6.99 10.77 -9.32
C ARG A 95 -7.27 11.69 -10.50
N ARG A 96 -6.50 11.58 -11.59
CA ARG A 96 -6.72 12.38 -12.80
C ARG A 96 -8.11 12.13 -13.37
N GLU A 97 -8.50 10.86 -13.51
CA GLU A 97 -9.80 10.46 -14.05
C GLU A 97 -10.95 10.90 -13.15
N ALA A 98 -10.81 10.72 -11.84
CA ALA A 98 -11.81 11.18 -10.88
C ALA A 98 -11.94 12.71 -10.81
N SER A 99 -10.86 13.44 -11.13
CA SER A 99 -10.87 14.92 -11.26
C SER A 99 -11.37 15.40 -12.62
N GLY A 100 -11.79 14.50 -13.52
CA GLY A 100 -12.27 14.83 -14.87
C GLY A 100 -11.19 15.45 -15.78
N LEU A 101 -9.91 15.33 -15.43
CA LEU A 101 -8.81 15.96 -16.18
C LEU A 101 -8.37 15.05 -17.34
N SER A 102 -8.21 15.64 -18.52
CA SER A 102 -7.46 15.01 -19.60
C SER A 102 -5.96 14.95 -19.26
N ARG A 103 -5.21 14.11 -19.99
CA ARG A 103 -3.74 14.05 -19.84
C ARG A 103 -3.09 15.40 -20.16
N ALA A 104 -3.58 16.07 -21.21
CA ALA A 104 -3.11 17.39 -21.62
C ALA A 104 -3.33 18.45 -20.54
N GLU A 105 -4.50 18.46 -19.90
CA GLU A 105 -4.81 19.41 -18.82
C GLU A 105 -3.97 19.17 -17.58
N LEU A 106 -3.79 17.91 -17.17
CA LEU A 106 -2.90 17.57 -16.06
C LEU A 106 -1.45 17.98 -16.37
N ALA A 107 -0.96 17.69 -17.57
CA ALA A 107 0.37 18.04 -18.01
C ALA A 107 0.61 19.56 -17.92
N ARG A 108 -0.35 20.35 -18.40
CA ARG A 108 -0.32 21.81 -18.31
C ARG A 108 -0.32 22.29 -16.85
N LYS A 109 -1.18 21.75 -15.99
CA LYS A 109 -1.23 22.10 -14.56
C LYS A 109 0.07 21.77 -13.83
N ALA A 110 0.67 20.62 -14.12
CA ALA A 110 1.89 20.14 -13.49
C ALA A 110 3.19 20.68 -14.13
N GLY A 111 3.10 21.47 -15.21
CA GLY A 111 4.28 21.99 -15.92
C GLY A 111 5.13 20.90 -16.58
N VAL A 112 4.52 19.80 -17.01
CA VAL A 112 5.18 18.67 -17.69
C VAL A 112 4.59 18.40 -19.07
N SER A 113 5.19 17.51 -19.85
CA SER A 113 4.64 17.14 -21.16
C SER A 113 3.53 16.10 -21.05
N GLU A 114 2.53 16.17 -21.94
CA GLU A 114 1.47 15.16 -22.02
C GLU A 114 2.04 13.75 -22.27
N GLY A 115 3.07 13.66 -23.11
CA GLY A 115 3.79 12.40 -23.34
C GLY A 115 4.49 11.85 -22.10
N LEU A 116 4.85 12.69 -21.12
CA LEU A 116 5.34 12.22 -19.82
C LEU A 116 4.19 11.58 -19.03
N ILE A 117 3.04 12.24 -18.93
CA ILE A 117 1.84 11.69 -18.26
C ILE A 117 1.47 10.33 -18.85
N GLN A 118 1.41 10.23 -20.18
CA GLN A 118 1.11 8.97 -20.86
C GLN A 118 2.11 7.86 -20.49
N LYS A 119 3.42 8.16 -20.51
CA LYS A 119 4.46 7.16 -20.19
C LYS A 119 4.43 6.72 -18.73
N LEU A 120 4.16 7.66 -17.81
CA LEU A 120 3.97 7.36 -16.39
C LEU A 120 2.77 6.43 -16.22
N GLU A 121 1.62 6.79 -16.78
CA GLU A 121 0.41 5.97 -16.68
C GLU A 121 0.60 4.59 -17.28
N GLN A 122 1.35 4.44 -18.38
CA GLN A 122 1.62 3.14 -19.01
C GLN A 122 2.68 2.30 -18.28
N GLY A 123 3.28 2.81 -17.18
CA GLY A 123 4.35 2.13 -16.46
C GLY A 123 5.67 2.05 -17.23
N THR A 124 5.80 2.75 -18.36
CA THR A 124 6.98 2.70 -19.23
C THR A 124 8.11 3.61 -18.75
N ARG A 125 7.81 4.52 -17.83
CA ARG A 125 8.79 5.40 -17.18
C ARG A 125 8.43 5.58 -15.71
N PRO A 126 9.36 5.38 -14.77
CA PRO A 126 9.11 5.70 -13.36
C PRO A 126 9.05 7.23 -13.15
N PRO A 127 8.19 7.73 -12.25
CA PRO A 127 8.16 9.14 -11.90
C PRO A 127 9.42 9.55 -11.14
N THR A 128 9.96 10.73 -11.44
CA THR A 128 10.97 11.36 -10.57
C THR A 128 10.28 12.03 -9.38
N SER A 129 10.97 12.21 -8.26
CA SER A 129 10.43 12.92 -7.09
C SER A 129 9.90 14.32 -7.43
N THR A 130 10.61 15.06 -8.29
CA THR A 130 10.18 16.38 -8.77
C THR A 130 8.91 16.30 -9.61
N THR A 131 8.82 15.35 -10.53
CA THR A 131 7.63 15.15 -11.37
C THR A 131 6.43 14.79 -10.50
N LEU A 132 6.64 13.92 -9.53
CA LEU A 132 5.61 13.48 -8.62
C LEU A 132 5.10 14.61 -7.73
N GLY A 133 5.99 15.44 -7.17
CA GLY A 133 5.61 16.63 -6.40
C GLY A 133 4.71 17.56 -7.21
N ALA A 134 5.11 17.87 -8.45
CA ALA A 134 4.32 18.69 -9.36
C ALA A 134 2.95 18.06 -9.70
N LEU A 135 2.89 16.74 -9.86
CA LEU A 135 1.63 16.02 -10.10
C LEU A 135 0.74 16.02 -8.85
N PHE A 136 1.31 15.88 -7.65
CA PHE A 136 0.58 15.97 -6.39
C PHE A 136 0.03 17.36 -6.13
N ASP A 137 0.77 18.40 -6.51
CA ASP A 137 0.27 19.78 -6.45
C ASP A 137 -0.86 19.98 -7.46
N ALA A 138 -0.67 19.55 -8.72
CA ALA A 138 -1.68 19.70 -9.77
C ALA A 138 -2.97 18.90 -9.53
N LEU A 139 -2.87 17.77 -8.83
CA LEU A 139 -3.98 16.90 -8.43
C LEU A 139 -4.46 17.16 -7.00
N GLU A 140 -3.95 18.19 -6.32
CA GLU A 140 -4.34 18.56 -4.96
C GLU A 140 -4.32 17.37 -3.98
N VAL A 141 -3.27 16.55 -4.06
CA VAL A 141 -3.11 15.35 -3.23
C VAL A 141 -2.84 15.77 -1.77
N PRO A 142 -3.69 15.33 -0.81
CA PRO A 142 -3.51 15.69 0.61
C PRO A 142 -2.19 15.18 1.19
N ALA A 143 -1.62 15.93 2.15
CA ALA A 143 -0.27 15.71 2.66
C ALA A 143 -0.05 14.28 3.21
N VAL A 144 -1.02 13.73 3.94
CA VAL A 144 -0.99 12.35 4.47
C VAL A 144 -0.79 11.29 3.38
N TYR A 145 -1.28 11.54 2.16
CA TYR A 145 -1.09 10.63 1.02
C TYR A 145 0.20 10.90 0.26
N ARG A 146 0.77 12.11 0.36
CA ARG A 146 2.13 12.37 -0.15
C ARG A 146 3.16 11.58 0.65
N GLU A 147 3.00 11.48 1.96
CA GLU A 147 3.86 10.65 2.82
C GLU A 147 3.72 9.16 2.50
N TYR A 148 2.49 8.69 2.29
CA TYR A 148 2.25 7.31 1.87
C TYR A 148 2.84 7.04 0.48
N ALA A 149 2.66 7.96 -0.47
CA ALA A 149 3.27 7.85 -1.78
C ALA A 149 4.81 7.89 -1.75
N ALA A 150 5.41 8.69 -0.86
CA ALA A 150 6.86 8.71 -0.66
C ALA A 150 7.37 7.37 -0.13
N THR A 151 6.59 6.74 0.76
CA THR A 151 6.84 5.38 1.26
C THR A 151 6.81 4.35 0.11
N VAL A 152 5.86 4.50 -0.82
CA VAL A 152 5.70 3.62 -1.99
C VAL A 152 6.79 3.87 -3.04
N LEU A 153 7.23 5.10 -3.27
CA LEU A 153 8.23 5.44 -4.29
C LEU A 153 9.68 5.14 -3.89
N GLN A 154 9.91 4.81 -2.62
CA GLN A 154 11.21 4.44 -2.08
C GLN A 154 11.08 3.12 -1.31
N PRO A 155 10.66 2.03 -1.98
CA PRO A 155 10.49 0.75 -1.32
C PRO A 155 11.81 0.19 -0.79
N GLU A 156 12.97 0.65 -1.30
CA GLU A 156 14.30 0.29 -0.80
C GLU A 156 14.62 0.95 0.56
N LEU A 157 13.94 2.05 0.87
CA LEU A 157 14.06 2.78 2.14
C LEU A 157 12.95 2.41 3.14
N THR A 158 12.00 1.59 2.69
CA THR A 158 10.82 1.21 3.47
C THR A 158 10.78 -0.30 3.66
N PRO A 159 11.03 -0.82 4.88
CA PRO A 159 10.95 -2.25 5.14
C PRO A 159 9.56 -2.80 4.78
N THR A 160 9.50 -3.93 4.08
CA THR A 160 8.26 -4.73 3.98
C THR A 160 7.78 -5.02 5.40
N ILE A 161 6.54 -4.62 5.68
CA ILE A 161 5.88 -4.88 6.94
C ILE A 161 5.44 -6.34 6.89
N ASP A 162 6.14 -7.20 7.61
CA ASP A 162 5.62 -8.52 7.98
C ASP A 162 4.88 -8.31 9.30
N CYS A 163 3.67 -7.75 9.24
CA CYS A 163 2.83 -7.55 10.42
C CYS A 163 1.75 -8.63 10.46
N ASP A 164 1.49 -9.15 11.66
CA ASP A 164 0.34 -10.02 11.88
C ASP A 164 -0.95 -9.32 11.41
N ASP A 165 -1.88 -10.10 10.86
CA ASP A 165 -3.19 -9.63 10.39
C ASP A 165 -4.12 -9.16 11.52
N ALA A 166 -3.69 -9.27 12.78
CA ALA A 166 -4.47 -8.92 13.96
C ALA A 166 -3.61 -8.18 15.02
N PRO A 167 -4.22 -7.26 15.80
CA PRO A 167 -3.56 -6.64 16.93
C PRO A 167 -3.24 -7.67 18.02
N ASN A 168 -2.07 -7.55 18.63
CA ASN A 168 -1.70 -8.32 19.80
C ASN A 168 -2.38 -7.78 21.07
N GLN A 169 -2.25 -8.49 22.18
CA GLN A 169 -2.92 -8.11 23.44
C GLN A 169 -2.51 -6.72 23.94
N ALA A 170 -1.23 -6.34 23.84
CA ALA A 170 -0.77 -5.03 24.30
C ALA A 170 -1.37 -3.87 23.47
N GLU A 171 -1.54 -4.08 22.17
CA GLU A 171 -2.24 -3.12 21.29
C GLU A 171 -3.72 -3.01 21.67
N LEU A 172 -4.39 -4.14 21.95
CA LEU A 172 -5.77 -4.13 22.44
C LEU A 172 -5.90 -3.44 23.80
N ASP A 173 -4.96 -3.65 24.71
CA ASP A 173 -4.95 -3.02 26.03
C ASP A 173 -4.76 -1.50 25.90
N PHE A 174 -3.84 -1.05 25.02
CA PHE A 174 -3.71 0.36 24.68
C PHE A 174 -5.01 0.93 24.12
N LEU A 175 -5.63 0.27 23.14
CA LEU A 175 -6.89 0.73 22.55
C LEU A 175 -8.01 0.85 23.61
N ASN A 176 -8.09 -0.12 24.52
CA ASN A 176 -9.07 -0.12 25.61
C ASN A 176 -8.75 0.87 26.75
N SER A 177 -7.50 1.35 26.85
CA SER A 177 -7.12 2.39 27.80
C SER A 177 -7.62 3.79 27.41
N LEU A 178 -7.99 4.00 26.15
CA LEU A 178 -8.51 5.28 25.67
C LEU A 178 -9.95 5.53 26.17
N PRO A 179 -10.24 6.67 26.82
CA PRO A 179 -11.52 6.91 27.48
C PRO A 179 -12.68 7.22 26.50
N HIS A 180 -12.34 7.66 25.29
CA HIS A 180 -13.30 8.10 24.28
C HIS A 180 -13.34 7.12 23.09
N PRO A 181 -14.34 7.23 22.18
CA PRO A 181 -14.47 6.33 21.04
C PRO A 181 -13.17 6.20 20.24
N ALA A 182 -12.62 4.99 20.19
CA ALA A 182 -11.44 4.70 19.39
C ALA A 182 -11.49 3.32 18.73
N CYS A 183 -10.90 3.21 17.55
CA CYS A 183 -10.76 1.97 16.82
C CYS A 183 -9.41 1.90 16.09
N TYR A 184 -9.00 0.68 15.76
CA TYR A 184 -8.01 0.42 14.73
C TYR A 184 -8.75 0.23 13.42
N GLN A 185 -8.35 0.97 12.39
CA GLN A 185 -8.93 0.83 11.06
C GLN A 185 -7.88 0.97 9.96
N THR A 186 -8.11 0.28 8.84
CA THR A 186 -7.26 0.41 7.66
C THR A 186 -7.51 1.73 6.95
N LEU A 187 -6.49 2.24 6.27
CA LEU A 187 -6.62 3.36 5.35
C LEU A 187 -5.96 3.02 4.03
N PRO A 188 -6.62 3.31 2.89
CA PRO A 188 -7.89 4.02 2.74
C PRO A 188 -9.13 3.12 2.79
N GLY A 189 -8.98 1.81 2.99
CA GLY A 189 -10.08 0.83 2.93
C GLY A 189 -11.18 1.04 3.98
N LEU A 190 -10.85 1.63 5.13
CA LEU A 190 -11.77 1.87 6.27
C LEU A 190 -12.40 0.59 6.81
N ASP A 191 -11.62 -0.48 6.86
CA ASP A 191 -11.99 -1.72 7.55
C ASP A 191 -11.64 -1.63 9.02
N VAL A 192 -12.59 -1.92 9.90
CA VAL A 192 -12.39 -1.91 11.35
C VAL A 192 -11.67 -3.18 11.76
N ILE A 193 -10.50 -3.04 12.37
CA ILE A 193 -9.66 -4.16 12.84
C ILE A 193 -9.95 -4.47 14.32
N ALA A 194 -10.10 -3.43 15.13
CA ALA A 194 -10.48 -3.55 16.54
C ALA A 194 -11.17 -2.26 17.00
N ALA A 195 -12.00 -2.32 18.04
CA ALA A 195 -12.69 -1.16 18.59
C ALA A 195 -12.70 -1.22 20.12
N ASN A 196 -12.62 -0.08 20.80
CA ASN A 196 -12.85 -0.03 22.25
C ASN A 196 -14.36 -0.01 22.57
N ALA A 197 -14.69 -0.16 23.86
CA ALA A 197 -16.08 -0.19 24.29
C ALA A 197 -16.83 1.13 24.05
N ALA A 198 -16.14 2.27 24.13
CA ALA A 198 -16.75 3.58 23.85
C ALA A 198 -17.14 3.71 22.37
N TYR A 199 -16.31 3.20 21.45
CA TYR A 199 -16.59 3.21 20.02
C TYR A 199 -17.79 2.35 19.66
N ARG A 200 -17.87 1.12 20.17
CA ARG A 200 -19.03 0.24 19.95
C ARG A 200 -20.33 0.84 20.48
N ARG A 201 -20.29 1.55 21.61
CA ARG A 201 -21.46 2.26 22.15
C ARG A 201 -21.86 3.46 21.28
N ALA A 202 -20.88 4.23 20.80
CA ALA A 202 -21.12 5.40 19.96
C ALA A 202 -21.64 5.03 18.56
N PHE A 203 -21.17 3.90 18.02
CA PHE A 203 -21.50 3.43 16.67
C PHE A 203 -22.01 1.99 16.68
N PRO A 204 -23.25 1.74 17.13
CA PRO A 204 -23.79 0.38 17.19
C PRO A 204 -23.74 -0.35 15.84
N GLY A 205 -23.23 -1.57 15.84
CA GLY A 205 -23.08 -2.40 14.63
C GLY A 205 -21.82 -2.13 13.81
N LEU A 206 -20.96 -1.20 14.24
CA LEU A 206 -19.64 -0.98 13.66
C LEU A 206 -18.57 -1.78 14.42
N GLU A 207 -18.58 -3.09 14.19
CA GLU A 207 -17.75 -4.08 14.89
C GLU A 207 -16.47 -4.43 14.11
N PRO A 208 -15.45 -5.06 14.75
CA PRO A 208 -14.31 -5.61 14.03
C PRO A 208 -14.73 -6.49 12.84
N GLY A 209 -14.08 -6.31 11.69
CA GLY A 209 -14.40 -6.95 10.41
C GLY A 209 -15.45 -6.21 9.57
N THR A 210 -16.07 -5.15 10.08
CA THR A 210 -16.99 -4.30 9.31
C THR A 210 -16.24 -3.19 8.57
N ASN A 211 -16.84 -2.71 7.48
CA ASN A 211 -16.34 -1.56 6.73
C ASN A 211 -17.14 -0.30 7.12
N VAL A 212 -16.44 0.78 7.48
CA VAL A 212 -17.08 2.03 7.95
C VAL A 212 -17.97 2.64 6.88
N ILE A 213 -17.54 2.67 5.61
CA ILE A 213 -18.33 3.26 4.50
C ILE A 213 -19.62 2.46 4.32
N ALA A 214 -19.52 1.13 4.28
CA ALA A 214 -20.67 0.26 4.16
C ALA A 214 -21.64 0.42 5.34
N TRP A 215 -21.12 0.53 6.58
CA TRP A 215 -21.95 0.76 7.75
C TRP A 215 -22.67 2.12 7.67
N MET A 216 -21.98 3.20 7.29
CA MET A 216 -22.59 4.52 7.14
C MET A 216 -23.73 4.51 6.12
N LEU A 217 -23.57 3.78 5.00
CA LEU A 217 -24.53 3.78 3.90
C LEU A 217 -25.69 2.77 4.07
N LEU A 218 -25.48 1.69 4.81
CA LEU A 218 -26.43 0.57 4.90
C LEU A 218 -27.07 0.42 6.28
N ASN A 219 -26.45 0.90 7.35
CA ASN A 219 -27.02 0.83 8.69
C ASN A 219 -27.80 2.11 9.02
N PRO A 220 -29.13 2.04 9.23
CA PRO A 220 -29.94 3.22 9.54
C PRO A 220 -29.49 3.98 10.78
N VAL A 221 -28.85 3.30 11.74
CA VAL A 221 -28.37 3.94 12.98
C VAL A 221 -27.32 5.02 12.71
N ALA A 222 -26.57 4.92 11.60
CA ALA A 222 -25.56 5.91 11.23
C ALA A 222 -26.16 7.32 11.06
N ARG A 223 -27.38 7.41 10.50
CA ARG A 223 -28.13 8.66 10.33
C ARG A 223 -28.73 9.18 11.65
N VAL A 224 -28.78 8.34 12.67
CA VAL A 224 -29.26 8.72 14.01
C VAL A 224 -28.11 9.28 14.83
N VAL A 225 -26.94 8.65 14.78
CA VAL A 225 -25.80 8.96 15.66
C VAL A 225 -24.84 9.99 15.10
N ILE A 226 -24.87 10.28 13.79
CA ILE A 226 -24.05 11.30 13.13
C ILE A 226 -24.96 12.43 12.67
N ASP A 227 -24.68 13.67 13.09
CA ASP A 227 -25.50 14.86 12.80
C ASP A 227 -25.53 15.14 11.29
N ASP A 228 -24.38 15.52 10.74
CA ASP A 228 -24.19 15.72 9.31
C ASP A 228 -23.73 14.42 8.63
N TRP A 229 -24.59 13.40 8.73
CA TRP A 229 -24.32 12.08 8.16
C TRP A 229 -23.95 12.15 6.67
N GLU A 230 -24.61 13.02 5.91
CA GLU A 230 -24.42 13.08 4.47
C GLU A 230 -23.04 13.60 4.12
N ARG A 231 -22.59 14.68 4.78
CA ARG A 231 -21.23 15.20 4.59
C ARG A 231 -20.18 14.18 5.00
N GLU A 232 -20.34 13.52 6.15
CA GLU A 232 -19.36 12.53 6.62
C GLU A 232 -19.31 11.31 5.70
N ALA A 233 -20.45 10.81 5.22
CA ALA A 233 -20.50 9.70 4.27
C ALA A 233 -19.87 10.10 2.94
N HIS A 234 -20.16 11.30 2.43
CA HIS A 234 -19.58 11.82 1.20
C HIS A 234 -18.06 11.97 1.32
N LEU A 235 -17.56 12.49 2.44
CA LEU A 235 -16.13 12.64 2.69
C LEU A 235 -15.41 11.28 2.64
N GLN A 236 -15.98 10.26 3.27
CA GLN A 236 -15.38 8.92 3.31
C GLN A 236 -15.44 8.23 1.94
N VAL A 237 -16.55 8.36 1.21
CA VAL A 237 -16.67 7.85 -0.18
C VAL A 237 -15.70 8.56 -1.11
N HIS A 238 -15.61 9.90 -1.02
CA HIS A 238 -14.68 10.72 -1.79
C HIS A 238 -13.23 10.31 -1.49
N ALA A 239 -12.85 10.19 -0.21
CA ALA A 239 -11.54 9.75 0.21
C ALA A 239 -11.22 8.37 -0.37
N PHE A 240 -12.11 7.39 -0.18
CA PHE A 240 -11.94 6.03 -0.68
C PHE A 240 -11.78 5.99 -2.22
N ARG A 241 -12.67 6.66 -2.97
CA ARG A 241 -12.62 6.74 -4.45
C ARG A 241 -11.27 7.23 -4.96
N HIS A 242 -10.70 8.21 -4.27
CA HIS A 242 -9.47 8.86 -4.68
C HIS A 242 -8.20 8.22 -4.14
N MET A 243 -8.28 7.48 -3.03
CA MET A 243 -7.12 6.96 -2.32
C MET A 243 -6.94 5.46 -2.44
N ALA A 244 -8.03 4.70 -2.54
CA ALA A 244 -7.96 3.24 -2.61
C ALA A 244 -7.21 2.71 -3.85
N PRO A 245 -7.36 3.28 -5.06
CA PRO A 245 -6.67 2.77 -6.25
C PRO A 245 -5.14 2.76 -6.07
N GLY A 246 -4.53 1.58 -6.22
CA GLY A 246 -3.08 1.38 -6.09
C GLY A 246 -2.59 1.14 -4.66
N VAL A 247 -3.43 1.38 -3.65
CA VAL A 247 -3.07 1.19 -2.23
C VAL A 247 -3.79 0.02 -1.62
N THR A 248 -5.09 -0.08 -1.88
CA THR A 248 -5.93 -1.18 -1.44
C THR A 248 -5.96 -2.24 -2.54
N ALA A 249 -5.94 -3.52 -2.14
CA ALA A 249 -6.00 -4.62 -3.09
C ALA A 249 -7.25 -4.50 -4.00
N PRO A 250 -7.13 -4.66 -5.34
CA PRO A 250 -8.24 -4.43 -6.26
C PRO A 250 -9.51 -5.21 -5.92
N HIS A 251 -9.38 -6.47 -5.52
CA HIS A 251 -10.52 -7.31 -5.12
C HIS A 251 -11.26 -6.74 -3.89
N ARG A 252 -10.55 -6.12 -2.95
CA ARG A 252 -11.15 -5.49 -1.77
C ARG A 252 -11.88 -4.21 -2.15
N ILE A 253 -11.35 -3.43 -3.09
CA ILE A 253 -12.03 -2.25 -3.63
C ILE A 253 -13.35 -2.64 -4.29
N GLU A 254 -13.33 -3.69 -5.12
CA GLU A 254 -14.53 -4.22 -5.78
C GLU A 254 -15.58 -4.71 -4.78
N GLU A 255 -15.15 -5.40 -3.72
CA GLU A 255 -16.03 -5.89 -2.66
C GLU A 255 -16.72 -4.73 -1.92
N ILE A 256 -15.95 -3.74 -1.46
CA ILE A 256 -16.49 -2.55 -0.76
C ILE A 256 -17.44 -1.80 -1.69
N THR A 257 -17.06 -1.61 -2.96
CA THR A 257 -17.89 -0.94 -3.98
C THR A 257 -19.20 -1.68 -4.19
N ARG A 258 -19.16 -3.01 -4.34
CA ARG A 258 -20.36 -3.84 -4.53
C ARG A 258 -21.27 -3.80 -3.30
N LEU A 259 -20.69 -3.82 -2.10
CA LEU A 259 -21.43 -3.73 -0.86
C LEU A 259 -22.15 -2.38 -0.74
N CYS A 260 -21.42 -1.28 -0.95
CA CYS A 260 -21.95 0.08 -0.85
C CYS A 260 -22.99 0.38 -1.93
N ALA A 261 -22.86 -0.20 -3.14
CA ALA A 261 -23.81 -0.03 -4.24
C ALA A 261 -25.24 -0.51 -3.95
N ARG A 262 -25.46 -1.21 -2.83
CA ARG A 262 -26.80 -1.57 -2.33
C ARG A 262 -27.54 -0.40 -1.70
N SER A 263 -26.85 0.68 -1.34
CA SER A 263 -27.45 1.88 -0.77
C SER A 263 -28.01 2.78 -1.88
N PRO A 264 -29.22 3.36 -1.71
CA PRO A 264 -29.78 4.29 -2.69
C PRO A 264 -28.93 5.57 -2.83
N ASP A 265 -28.17 5.96 -1.81
CA ASP A 265 -27.30 7.14 -1.85
C ASP A 265 -25.99 6.92 -2.61
N TRP A 266 -25.59 5.67 -2.84
CA TRP A 266 -24.27 5.33 -3.36
C TRP A 266 -23.95 6.03 -4.68
N GLN A 267 -24.84 5.94 -5.66
CA GLN A 267 -24.58 6.51 -6.99
C GLN A 267 -24.33 8.03 -6.91
N ARG A 268 -25.12 8.73 -6.09
CA ARG A 268 -24.98 10.17 -5.89
C ARG A 268 -23.66 10.51 -5.18
N LEU A 269 -23.35 9.86 -4.07
CA LEU A 269 -22.13 10.12 -3.30
C LEU A 269 -20.86 9.69 -4.04
N TRP A 270 -20.93 8.62 -4.84
CA TRP A 270 -19.81 8.13 -5.64
C TRP A 270 -19.51 9.00 -6.86
N SER A 271 -20.53 9.59 -7.49
CA SER A 271 -20.36 10.36 -8.72
C SER A 271 -20.07 11.85 -8.49
N THR A 272 -20.36 12.36 -7.30
CA THR A 272 -20.16 13.78 -6.97
C THR A 272 -18.90 14.01 -6.16
N ASP A 273 -18.30 15.19 -6.29
CA ASP A 273 -17.21 15.63 -5.43
C ASP A 273 -17.73 16.36 -4.21
N ILE A 274 -16.97 16.25 -3.11
CA ILE A 274 -17.23 17.01 -1.91
C ILE A 274 -16.74 18.46 -2.09
N PRO A 275 -17.44 19.48 -1.58
CA PRO A 275 -16.96 20.85 -1.64
C PRO A 275 -15.56 20.99 -1.01
N PRO A 276 -14.63 21.77 -1.61
CA PRO A 276 -13.28 21.93 -1.07
C PRO A 276 -13.24 22.41 0.40
N ALA A 277 -14.23 23.19 0.81
CA ALA A 277 -14.36 23.68 2.18
C ALA A 277 -14.64 22.56 3.21
N ASP A 278 -15.16 21.42 2.77
CA ASP A 278 -15.52 20.29 3.62
C ASP A 278 -14.44 19.20 3.68
N ILE A 279 -13.42 19.28 2.81
CA ILE A 279 -12.24 18.39 2.79
C ILE A 279 -11.40 18.54 4.07
N PRO A 280 -11.07 19.75 4.57
CA PRO A 280 -10.48 19.88 5.90
C PRO A 280 -11.41 19.26 6.93
N ARG A 281 -10.87 18.30 7.69
CA ARG A 281 -11.67 17.55 8.65
C ARG A 281 -12.11 18.49 9.78
N ARG A 282 -13.42 18.77 9.83
CA ARG A 282 -14.06 19.50 10.92
C ARG A 282 -14.37 18.56 12.09
N PRO A 283 -14.62 19.09 13.30
CA PRO A 283 -15.18 18.29 14.37
C PRO A 283 -16.49 17.61 13.92
N VAL A 284 -16.65 16.34 14.29
CA VAL A 284 -17.81 15.52 13.97
C VAL A 284 -18.77 15.58 15.15
N ARG A 285 -20.04 15.90 14.92
CA ARG A 285 -21.06 15.87 15.97
C ARG A 285 -21.73 14.51 15.99
N ILE A 286 -21.73 13.88 17.17
CA ILE A 286 -22.38 12.59 17.39
C ILE A 286 -23.32 12.61 18.59
N ARG A 287 -24.26 11.69 18.65
CA ARG A 287 -25.11 11.47 19.83
C ARG A 287 -25.33 9.97 20.09
N PRO A 288 -25.73 9.58 21.31
CA PRO A 288 -26.09 8.18 21.59
C PRO A 288 -27.28 7.71 20.73
N ALA A 289 -27.26 6.45 20.32
CA ALA A 289 -28.33 5.86 19.49
C ALA A 289 -29.70 5.81 20.19
N GLU A 290 -29.69 5.73 21.53
CA GLU A 290 -30.88 5.71 22.40
C GLU A 290 -31.53 7.10 22.54
N GLY A 291 -30.86 8.15 22.03
CA GLY A 291 -31.22 9.55 22.25
C GLY A 291 -30.28 10.23 23.26
N GLY A 292 -30.28 11.55 23.25
CA GLY A 292 -29.40 12.39 24.08
C GLY A 292 -28.85 13.59 23.33
N ASP A 293 -28.03 14.37 24.02
CA ASP A 293 -27.43 15.59 23.47
C ASP A 293 -26.35 15.28 22.44
N TRP A 294 -26.22 16.18 21.46
CA TRP A 294 -25.10 16.15 20.51
C TRP A 294 -23.81 16.53 21.22
N THR A 295 -22.74 15.78 20.93
CA THR A 295 -21.40 16.03 21.42
C THR A 295 -20.48 16.27 20.23
N THR A 296 -19.77 17.40 20.26
CA THR A 296 -18.79 17.76 19.24
C THR A 296 -17.49 17.00 19.49
N MET A 297 -17.02 16.24 18.50
CA MET A 297 -15.85 15.37 18.63
C MET A 297 -14.73 15.82 17.68
N TYR A 298 -13.55 16.07 18.22
CA TYR A 298 -12.34 16.22 17.43
C TYR A 298 -11.79 14.85 17.04
N VAL A 299 -11.53 14.64 15.76
CA VAL A 299 -11.02 13.38 15.23
C VAL A 299 -9.51 13.42 15.12
N GLN A 300 -8.85 12.42 15.68
CA GLN A 300 -7.43 12.17 15.53
C GLN A 300 -7.19 10.86 14.79
N LEU A 301 -6.20 10.88 13.92
CA LEU A 301 -5.73 9.72 13.21
C LEU A 301 -4.23 9.57 13.46
N LEU A 302 -3.83 8.47 14.09
CA LEU A 302 -2.46 8.23 14.53
C LEU A 302 -1.92 6.98 13.83
N ARG A 303 -0.76 7.11 13.18
CA ARG A 303 -0.09 5.98 12.53
C ARG A 303 0.65 5.14 13.58
N CYS A 304 0.51 3.82 13.50
CA CYS A 304 1.28 2.89 14.33
C CYS A 304 2.67 2.70 13.71
N GLU A 305 3.71 3.25 14.34
CA GLU A 305 5.10 3.15 13.87
C GLU A 305 5.85 1.96 14.47
N LEU A 306 5.56 1.63 15.73
CA LEU A 306 6.32 0.66 16.53
C LEU A 306 5.35 -0.18 17.40
N PRO A 307 5.06 -1.43 17.01
CA PRO A 307 5.38 -2.01 15.71
C PRO A 307 4.64 -1.29 14.59
N ARG A 308 5.22 -1.29 13.39
CA ARG A 308 4.56 -0.70 12.23
C ARG A 308 3.38 -1.56 11.81
N ARG A 309 2.21 -0.94 11.61
CA ARG A 309 0.97 -1.63 11.21
C ARG A 309 0.34 -0.98 9.98
N ASP A 310 -0.45 -1.78 9.27
CA ASP A 310 -1.26 -1.34 8.13
C ASP A 310 -2.60 -0.70 8.55
N TRP A 311 -2.89 -0.71 9.85
CA TRP A 311 -4.00 0.02 10.46
C TRP A 311 -3.50 1.20 11.30
N TRP A 312 -4.39 2.18 11.45
CA TRP A 312 -4.15 3.41 12.17
C TRP A 312 -5.12 3.48 13.35
N VAL A 313 -4.73 4.21 14.39
CA VAL A 313 -5.63 4.55 15.50
C VAL A 313 -6.52 5.69 15.06
N TYR A 314 -7.81 5.46 15.01
CA TYR A 314 -8.83 6.48 14.89
C TYR A 314 -9.41 6.75 16.26
N SER A 315 -9.36 8.00 16.72
CA SER A 315 -9.85 8.42 18.03
C SER A 315 -10.71 9.66 17.91
N MET A 316 -11.79 9.71 18.69
CA MET A 316 -12.71 10.84 18.76
C MET A 316 -12.70 11.39 20.17
N VAL A 317 -12.20 12.60 20.35
CA VAL A 317 -12.11 13.27 21.66
C VAL A 317 -13.17 14.35 21.74
N PRO A 318 -14.03 14.38 22.77
CA PRO A 318 -15.02 15.44 22.92
C PRO A 318 -14.29 16.76 23.10
N ILE A 319 -14.70 17.75 22.33
CA ILE A 319 -14.33 19.15 22.55
C ILE A 319 -15.56 19.83 23.13
N GLY A 320 -15.34 20.67 24.15
CA GLY A 320 -16.41 21.54 24.62
C GLY A 320 -16.91 22.36 23.45
N ASP A 321 -18.19 22.71 23.47
CA ASP A 321 -18.71 23.73 22.56
C ASP A 321 -17.97 25.02 22.94
N SER A 322 -16.84 25.28 22.26
CA SER A 322 -16.18 26.57 22.31
C SER A 322 -17.23 27.54 21.79
N ALA A 323 -17.80 28.31 22.71
CA ALA A 323 -18.60 29.48 22.38
C ALA A 323 -17.81 30.27 21.33
N ASP A 324 -18.43 30.45 20.16
CA ASP A 324 -18.00 31.41 19.15
C ASP A 324 -17.71 32.79 19.76
#